data_AF-A0A7S1HYV0-F1
#
_entry.id   AF-A0A7S1HYV0-F1
#
_cell.length_a   1.000
_cell.length_b   1.000
_cell.length_c   1.000
_cell.angle_alpha   90.00
_cell.angle_beta   90.00
_cell.angle_gamma   90.00
#
_symmetry.space_group_name_H-M   'P 1'
#
loop_
_entity.id
_entity.type
_entity.pdbx_description
1 polymer ?
#
loop_
_entity_poly.entity_id
_entity_poly.type
_entity_poly.pdbx_seq_one_letter_code
_entity_poly.pdbx_strand_id
1 'polypeptide(L)'
;SRFTTAANWLAACQQFYLEHVLTPLHNFSHLVKAVDGFVVSGGGALNRDLNTALHTMYAKPVYVPPVVGDANLAMGYVLDLLCPRACQGAPCPPTRFLGRSPAPPTADPSQQGGRRMDPQTVARLLLWGAVIAVVQGRE
;
A
#
# COMPACT_ATOMS: atom_id res chain seq x y z
N SER A 1 -15.53 -7.50 25.75
CA SER A 1 -16.03 -8.72 26.41
C SER A 1 -14.94 -9.78 26.38
N ARG A 2 -15.05 -10.90 27.12
CA ARG A 2 -14.04 -11.99 27.09
C ARG A 2 -13.79 -12.53 25.67
N PHE A 3 -14.80 -12.48 24.80
CA PHE A 3 -14.70 -12.81 23.37
C PHE A 3 -13.77 -11.86 22.60
N THR A 4 -13.82 -10.56 22.86
CA THR A 4 -12.94 -9.57 22.20
C THR A 4 -11.48 -9.84 22.55
N THR A 5 -11.18 -10.19 23.81
CA THR A 5 -9.83 -10.51 24.27
C THR A 5 -9.28 -11.79 23.62
N ALA A 6 -10.10 -12.84 23.52
CA ALA A 6 -9.71 -14.09 22.88
C ALA A 6 -9.49 -13.93 21.36
N ALA A 7 -10.35 -13.17 20.68
CA ALA A 7 -10.19 -12.86 19.26
C ALA A 7 -8.92 -12.04 18.98
N ASN A 8 -8.64 -11.02 19.82
CA ASN A 8 -7.41 -10.24 19.70
C ASN A 8 -6.16 -11.07 19.93
N TRP A 9 -6.21 -12.01 20.89
CA TRP A 9 -5.09 -12.93 21.16
C TRP A 9 -4.86 -13.89 19.99
N LEU A 10 -5.93 -14.45 19.41
CA LEU A 10 -5.84 -15.30 18.23
C LEU A 10 -5.25 -14.55 17.02
N ALA A 11 -5.70 -13.31 16.79
CA ALA A 11 -5.17 -12.46 15.73
C ALA A 11 -3.68 -12.15 15.95
N ALA A 12 -3.27 -11.85 17.19
CA ALA A 12 -1.87 -11.62 17.54
C ALA A 12 -1.01 -12.87 17.34
N CYS A 13 -1.51 -14.06 17.71
CA CYS A 13 -0.82 -15.32 17.47
C CYS A 13 -0.70 -15.60 15.96
N GLN A 14 -1.76 -15.40 15.18
CA GLN A 14 -1.71 -15.58 13.72
C GLN A 14 -0.71 -14.63 13.06
N GLN A 15 -0.67 -13.37 13.48
CA GLN A 15 0.32 -12.39 13.02
C GLN A 15 1.73 -12.84 13.35
N PHE A 16 1.98 -13.25 14.60
CA PHE A 16 3.28 -13.75 15.06
C PHE A 16 3.73 -14.97 14.24
N TYR A 17 2.84 -15.94 14.03
CA TYR A 17 3.14 -17.11 13.20
C TYR A 17 3.40 -16.74 11.75
N LEU A 18 2.64 -15.81 11.16
CA LEU A 18 2.85 -15.38 9.79
C LEU A 18 4.22 -14.70 9.61
N GLU A 19 4.62 -13.84 10.55
CA GLU A 19 5.95 -13.25 10.58
C GLU A 19 7.04 -14.32 10.71
N HIS A 20 6.89 -15.30 11.62
CA HIS A 20 7.90 -16.34 11.85
C HIS A 20 7.95 -17.43 10.77
N VAL A 21 6.83 -17.76 10.14
CA VAL A 21 6.72 -18.79 9.08
C VAL A 21 7.07 -18.24 7.70
N LEU A 22 7.00 -16.92 7.48
CA LEU A 22 7.54 -16.27 6.27
C LEU A 22 9.02 -15.87 6.41
N THR A 23 9.55 -15.88 7.64
CA THR A 23 10.98 -15.73 7.96
C THR A 23 11.96 -16.86 7.53
N PRO A 24 11.57 -18.10 7.15
CA PRO A 24 12.51 -19.15 6.73
C PRO A 24 13.20 -18.91 5.38
N LEU A 25 13.09 -17.71 4.79
CA LEU A 25 14.15 -17.18 3.93
C LEU A 25 15.55 -17.23 4.60
N HIS A 26 15.62 -17.39 5.93
CA HIS A 26 16.86 -17.65 6.66
C HIS A 26 17.59 -18.93 6.18
N ASN A 27 16.86 -19.98 5.79
CA ASN A 27 17.46 -21.19 5.21
C ASN A 27 18.01 -20.93 3.79
N PHE A 28 17.54 -19.87 3.14
CA PHE A 28 18.03 -19.34 1.87
C PHE A 28 18.92 -18.10 2.06
N SER A 29 19.50 -17.92 3.25
CA SER A 29 20.28 -16.72 3.61
C SER A 29 21.39 -16.36 2.61
N HIS A 30 21.95 -17.34 1.90
CA HIS A 30 22.91 -17.10 0.81
C HIS A 30 22.27 -16.41 -0.40
N LEU A 31 21.07 -16.82 -0.82
CA LEU A 31 20.30 -16.16 -1.89
C LEU A 31 19.85 -14.77 -1.44
N VAL A 32 19.44 -14.65 -0.18
CA VAL A 32 19.02 -13.38 0.41
C VAL A 32 20.18 -12.38 0.47
N LYS A 33 21.40 -12.82 0.79
CA LYS A 33 22.59 -11.95 0.77
C LYS A 33 22.91 -11.43 -0.63
N ALA A 34 22.60 -12.18 -1.68
CA ALA A 34 22.92 -11.85 -3.06
C ALA A 34 21.95 -10.86 -3.76
N VAL A 35 20.77 -10.59 -3.18
CA VAL A 35 19.78 -9.66 -3.78
C VAL A 35 19.89 -8.25 -3.22
N ASP A 36 19.62 -7.20 -4.00
CA ASP A 36 19.68 -5.81 -3.53
C ASP A 36 18.45 -5.37 -2.72
N GLY A 37 17.37 -6.17 -2.72
CA GLY A 37 16.11 -5.85 -2.07
C GLY A 37 15.07 -6.95 -2.23
N PHE A 38 13.90 -6.74 -1.64
CA PHE A 38 12.76 -7.63 -1.76
C PHE A 38 11.60 -6.97 -2.49
N VAL A 39 10.92 -7.74 -3.34
CA VAL A 39 9.61 -7.38 -3.87
C VAL A 39 8.58 -8.32 -3.24
N VAL A 40 7.63 -7.77 -2.50
CA VAL A 40 6.58 -8.56 -1.82
C VAL A 40 5.26 -8.31 -2.53
N SER A 41 4.55 -9.37 -2.91
CA SER A 41 3.27 -9.29 -3.63
C SER A 41 2.24 -10.28 -3.08
N GLY A 42 0.99 -10.19 -3.56
CA GLY A 42 -0.14 -10.97 -3.05
C GLY A 42 -0.78 -10.35 -1.79
N GLY A 43 -1.75 -11.04 -1.19
CA GLY A 43 -2.53 -10.51 -0.05
C GLY A 43 -1.69 -10.24 1.20
N GLY A 44 -0.64 -11.02 1.44
CA GLY A 44 0.29 -10.83 2.55
C GLY A 44 1.13 -9.57 2.45
N ALA A 45 1.31 -9.00 1.25
CA ALA A 45 2.08 -7.77 1.05
C ALA A 45 1.41 -6.53 1.66
N LEU A 46 0.11 -6.58 1.95
CA LEU A 46 -0.62 -5.54 2.70
C LEU A 46 -0.25 -5.50 4.19
N ASN A 47 0.43 -6.54 4.68
CA ASN A 47 0.83 -6.63 6.07
C ASN A 47 2.06 -5.75 6.33
N ARG A 48 1.81 -4.55 6.87
CA ARG A 48 2.86 -3.58 7.20
C ARG A 48 3.92 -4.16 8.15
N ASP A 49 3.49 -4.93 9.14
CA ASP A 49 4.38 -5.45 10.18
C ASP A 49 5.31 -6.52 9.59
N LEU A 50 4.80 -7.38 8.71
CA LEU A 50 5.62 -8.29 7.91
C LEU A 50 6.67 -7.55 7.06
N ASN A 51 6.27 -6.51 6.32
CA ASN A 51 7.20 -5.74 5.49
C ASN A 51 8.28 -5.05 6.34
N THR A 52 7.92 -4.57 7.53
CA THR A 52 8.83 -3.94 8.48
C THR A 52 9.80 -4.97 9.07
N ALA A 53 9.32 -6.16 9.40
CA ALA A 53 10.15 -7.27 9.89
C ALA A 53 11.17 -7.70 8.83
N LEU A 54 10.77 -7.85 7.56
CA LEU A 54 11.68 -8.17 6.45
C LEU A 54 12.76 -7.09 6.25
N HIS A 55 12.35 -5.82 6.25
CA HIS A 55 13.28 -4.70 6.13
C HIS A 55 14.32 -4.70 7.26
N THR A 56 13.85 -4.87 8.50
CA THR A 56 14.69 -4.85 9.70
C THR A 56 15.62 -6.06 9.76
N MET A 57 15.11 -7.26 9.47
CA MET A 57 15.86 -8.51 9.59
C MET A 57 17.01 -8.62 8.60
N TYR A 58 16.81 -8.12 7.38
CA TYR A 58 17.78 -8.27 6.30
C TYR A 58 18.51 -6.97 5.93
N ALA A 59 18.16 -5.85 6.57
CA ALA A 59 18.71 -4.52 6.29
C ALA A 59 18.67 -4.15 4.80
N LYS A 60 17.58 -4.50 4.12
CA LYS A 60 17.39 -4.33 2.67
C LYS A 60 16.08 -3.65 2.35
N PRO A 61 16.00 -2.87 1.25
CA PRO A 61 14.77 -2.23 0.83
C PRO A 61 13.69 -3.28 0.52
N VAL A 62 12.45 -2.97 0.91
CA VAL A 62 11.26 -3.77 0.61
C VAL A 62 10.35 -2.93 -0.26
N TYR A 63 10.11 -3.40 -1.48
CA TYR A 63 9.16 -2.81 -2.42
C TYR A 63 7.86 -3.60 -2.39
N VAL A 64 6.75 -2.88 -2.24
CA VAL A 64 5.39 -3.41 -2.36
C VAL A 64 4.71 -2.65 -3.49
N PRO A 65 4.19 -3.33 -4.52
CA PRO A 65 3.50 -2.66 -5.61
C PRO A 65 2.25 -1.92 -5.09
N PRO A 66 1.84 -0.81 -5.73
CA PRO A 66 0.67 -0.04 -5.30
C PRO A 66 -0.65 -0.82 -5.42
N VAL A 67 -0.67 -1.87 -6.24
CA VAL A 67 -1.76 -2.84 -6.35
C VAL A 67 -1.24 -4.17 -5.82
N VAL A 68 -1.93 -4.73 -4.83
CA VAL A 68 -1.60 -6.00 -4.18
C VAL A 68 -2.83 -6.89 -4.12
N GLY A 69 -2.62 -8.19 -3.91
CA GLY A 69 -3.67 -9.20 -4.05
C GLY A 69 -3.97 -9.55 -5.52
N ASP A 70 -5.17 -10.05 -5.78
CA ASP A 70 -5.54 -10.61 -7.10
C ASP A 70 -5.56 -9.56 -8.21
N ALA A 71 -5.83 -8.30 -7.88
CA ALA A 71 -5.76 -7.18 -8.82
C ALA A 71 -4.34 -6.96 -9.37
N ASN A 72 -3.31 -7.38 -8.64
CA ASN A 72 -1.92 -7.33 -9.12
C ASN A 72 -1.65 -8.37 -10.20
N LEU A 73 -2.38 -9.49 -10.24
CA LEU A 73 -2.19 -10.51 -11.27
C LEU A 73 -2.57 -9.97 -12.64
N ALA A 74 -3.66 -9.20 -12.72
CA ALA A 74 -4.08 -8.55 -13.97
C ALA A 74 -3.04 -7.51 -14.44
N MET A 75 -2.49 -6.71 -13.51
CA MET A 75 -1.44 -5.73 -13.83
C MET A 75 -0.14 -6.42 -14.25
N GLY A 76 0.27 -7.47 -13.54
CA GLY A 76 1.44 -8.28 -13.87
C GLY A 76 1.33 -8.94 -15.23
N TYR A 77 0.16 -9.49 -15.58
CA TYR A 77 -0.08 -10.09 -16.89
C TYR A 77 -0.03 -9.07 -18.03
N VAL A 78 -0.61 -7.88 -17.83
CA VAL A 78 -0.53 -6.79 -18.80
C VAL A 78 0.93 -6.34 -18.99
N LEU A 79 1.69 -6.21 -17.90
CA LEU A 79 3.11 -5.85 -17.99
C LEU A 79 3.94 -6.94 -18.67
N ASP A 80 3.71 -8.22 -18.38
CA ASP A 80 4.42 -9.34 -18.99
C ASP A 80 4.17 -9.41 -20.51
N LEU A 81 2.92 -9.20 -20.94
CA LEU A 81 2.56 -9.15 -22.37
C LEU A 81 3.10 -7.90 -23.09
N LEU A 82 3.17 -6.75 -22.40
CA LEU A 82 3.65 -5.49 -22.99
C LEU A 82 5.17 -5.32 -22.90
N CYS A 83 5.86 -6.13 -22.10
CA CYS A 83 7.27 -5.95 -21.79
C CYS A 83 8.17 -7.04 -22.41
N PRO A 84 8.41 -6.98 -23.73
CA PRO A 84 9.72 -7.39 -24.25
C PRO A 84 10.65 -6.19 -24.49
N ARG A 85 10.13 -4.94 -24.55
CA ARG A 85 10.95 -3.76 -24.99
C ARG A 85 10.65 -2.42 -24.32
N ALA A 86 9.47 -2.20 -23.73
CA ALA A 86 9.02 -0.85 -23.37
C ALA A 86 9.40 -0.37 -21.96
N CYS A 87 9.73 -1.27 -21.02
CA CYS A 87 10.01 -0.89 -19.62
C CYS A 87 11.49 -0.99 -19.22
N GLN A 88 12.41 -1.07 -20.18
CA GLN A 88 13.84 -1.01 -19.90
C GLN A 88 14.23 0.44 -19.55
N GLY A 89 14.24 0.76 -18.26
CA GLY A 89 14.95 1.93 -17.73
C GLY A 89 14.11 3.01 -17.05
N ALA A 90 12.78 2.92 -17.08
CA ALA A 90 11.93 3.82 -16.31
C ALA A 90 11.34 3.07 -15.11
N PRO A 91 11.71 3.41 -13.85
CA PRO A 91 10.98 2.90 -12.69
C PRO A 91 9.51 3.28 -12.87
N CYS A 92 8.60 2.32 -12.64
CA CYS A 92 7.18 2.60 -12.65
C CYS A 92 6.95 3.77 -11.68
N PRO A 93 6.48 4.94 -12.14
CA PRO A 93 6.31 6.07 -11.26
C PRO A 93 5.36 5.64 -10.12
N PRO A 94 5.48 6.23 -8.93
CA PRO A 94 4.60 5.93 -7.79
C PRO A 94 3.20 6.50 -8.02
N THR A 95 2.61 6.29 -9.20
CA THR A 95 1.21 6.59 -9.49
C THR A 95 0.36 5.50 -8.83
N ARG A 96 0.20 5.64 -7.51
CA ARG A 96 -0.66 4.85 -6.63
C ARG A 96 -2.17 4.95 -6.95
N PHE A 97 -2.53 5.65 -8.03
CA PHE A 97 -3.91 6.01 -8.38
C PHE A 97 -4.29 5.45 -9.76
N LEU A 98 -4.87 4.24 -9.81
CA LEU A 98 -5.36 3.55 -11.02
C LEU A 98 -6.89 3.56 -11.15
N GLY A 99 -7.45 3.62 -12.38
CA GLY A 99 -8.89 3.86 -12.70
C GLY A 99 -9.25 5.24 -13.32
N ARG A 100 -10.49 5.73 -13.19
CA ARG A 100 -10.93 7.06 -13.71
C ARG A 100 -10.78 8.16 -12.65
N SER A 101 -10.36 9.36 -13.06
CA SER A 101 -10.51 10.56 -12.23
C SER A 101 -11.99 10.91 -12.10
N PRO A 102 -12.47 11.31 -10.90
CA PRO A 102 -13.81 11.84 -10.77
C PRO A 102 -13.95 13.05 -11.70
N ALA A 103 -15.08 13.14 -12.41
CA ALA A 103 -15.38 14.32 -13.20
C ALA A 103 -15.39 15.55 -12.26
N PRO A 104 -14.89 16.71 -12.72
CA PRO A 104 -15.04 17.93 -11.94
C PRO A 104 -16.53 18.15 -11.63
N PRO A 105 -16.87 18.63 -10.42
CA PRO A 105 -18.25 18.87 -10.06
C PRO A 105 -18.89 19.81 -11.09
N THR A 106 -20.01 19.39 -11.67
CA THR A 106 -20.73 20.16 -12.69
C THR A 106 -21.57 21.29 -12.11
N ALA A 107 -21.76 21.30 -10.78
CA ALA A 107 -22.53 22.30 -10.05
C ALA A 107 -21.63 23.09 -9.10
N ASP A 108 -21.97 24.36 -8.88
CA ASP A 108 -21.34 25.19 -7.85
C ASP A 108 -21.56 24.54 -6.47
N PRO A 109 -20.49 24.20 -5.72
CA PRO A 109 -20.62 23.60 -4.39
C PRO A 109 -21.46 24.43 -3.43
N SER A 110 -21.61 25.75 -3.66
CA SER A 110 -22.45 26.63 -2.85
C SER A 110 -23.94 26.22 -2.85
N GLN A 111 -24.42 25.61 -3.95
CA GLN A 111 -25.82 25.17 -4.08
C GLN A 111 -26.17 23.96 -3.21
N GLN A 112 -25.17 23.25 -2.69
CA GLN A 112 -25.32 22.09 -1.80
C GLN A 112 -24.83 22.39 -0.37
N GLY A 113 -24.67 23.67 -0.02
CA GLY A 113 -24.11 24.09 1.27
C GLY A 113 -22.60 23.85 1.40
N GLY A 114 -21.92 23.53 0.30
CA GLY A 114 -20.48 23.43 0.23
C GLY A 114 -19.81 24.80 0.17
N ARG A 115 -18.62 24.91 0.73
CA ARG A 115 -17.77 26.10 0.60
C ARG A 115 -16.42 25.69 0.02
N ARG A 116 -15.86 26.55 -0.82
CA ARG A 116 -14.47 26.39 -1.26
C ARG A 116 -13.56 26.66 -0.07
N MET A 117 -12.70 25.69 0.26
CA MET A 117 -11.68 25.84 1.30
C MET A 117 -10.31 25.73 0.65
N ASP A 118 -9.42 26.65 0.99
CA ASP A 118 -8.02 26.55 0.62
C ASP A 118 -7.31 25.47 1.47
N PRO A 119 -6.19 24.90 0.99
CA PRO A 119 -5.45 23.88 1.73
C PRO A 119 -4.98 24.30 3.14
N GLN A 120 -4.71 25.58 3.39
CA GLN A 120 -4.26 26.06 4.70
C GLN A 120 -5.41 26.02 5.71
N THR A 121 -6.62 26.35 5.28
CA THR A 121 -7.84 26.21 6.10
C THR A 121 -8.09 24.73 6.45
N VAL A 122 -7.96 23.81 5.50
CA VAL A 122 -8.07 22.36 5.76
C VAL A 122 -7.01 21.90 6.76
N ALA A 123 -5.76 22.34 6.59
CA ALA A 123 -4.67 22.00 7.50
C ALA A 123 -4.92 22.50 8.93
N ARG A 124 -5.43 23.73 9.11
CA ARG A 124 -5.80 24.27 10.43
C ARG A 124 -6.90 23.47 11.10
N LEU A 125 -7.92 23.06 10.35
CA LEU A 125 -8.99 22.21 10.86
C LEU A 125 -8.45 20.86 11.34
N LEU A 126 -7.56 20.22 10.58
CA LEU A 126 -6.88 18.99 10.99
C LEU A 126 -6.05 19.18 12.27
N LEU A 127 -5.33 20.31 12.39
CA LEU A 127 -4.56 20.63 13.60
C LEU A 127 -5.43 20.79 14.86
N TRP A 128 -6.69 21.19 14.70
CA TRP A 128 -7.67 21.28 15.78
C TRP A 128 -8.46 19.98 16.01
N GLY A 129 -8.06 18.88 15.37
CA GLY A 129 -8.66 17.56 15.56
C GLY A 129 -9.92 17.32 14.74
N ALA A 130 -10.22 18.15 13.74
CA ALA A 130 -11.31 17.86 12.82
C ALA A 130 -10.99 16.61 11.97
N VAL A 131 -12.01 15.79 11.70
CA VAL A 131 -11.92 14.66 10.75
C VAL A 131 -12.46 15.13 9.41
N ILE A 132 -11.63 15.08 8.36
CA ILE A 132 -11.97 15.60 7.03
C ILE A 132 -11.79 14.51 5.99
N ALA A 133 -12.82 14.26 5.17
CA ALA A 133 -12.72 13.43 3.99
C ALA A 133 -12.19 14.27 2.82
N VAL A 134 -11.07 13.87 2.23
CA VAL A 134 -10.48 14.53 1.06
C VAL A 134 -10.74 13.68 -0.18
N VAL A 135 -11.44 14.27 -1.16
CA VAL A 135 -11.60 13.69 -2.49
C VAL A 135 -10.86 14.58 -3.46
N GLN A 136 -9.68 14.14 -3.89
CA GLN A 136 -8.88 14.82 -4.90
C GLN A 136 -8.86 14.01 -6.19
N GLY A 137 -8.78 14.70 -7.33
CA GLY A 137 -8.48 14.07 -8.61
C GLY A 137 -7.10 13.41 -8.60
N ARG A 138 -6.72 12.82 -9.73
CA ARG A 138 -5.41 12.16 -9.87
C ARG A 138 -4.45 13.09 -10.55
N GLU A 139 -3.29 13.28 -9.94
CA GLU A 139 -2.12 13.94 -10.50
C GLU A 139 -0.95 12.95 -10.46
#